data_AF-A0A8G2DL28-F1
#
_entry.id   AF-A0A8G2DL28-F1
#
_cell.length_a   1.000
_cell.length_b   1.000
_cell.length_c   1.000
_cell.angle_alpha   90.00
_cell.angle_beta   90.00
_cell.angle_gamma   90.00
#
_symmetry.space_group_name_H-M   'P 1'
#
loop_
_entity.id
_entity.type
_entity.pdbx_description
1 polymer ?
#
loop_
_entity_poly.entity_id
_entity_poly.type
_entity_poly.pdbx_seq_one_letter_code
_entity_poly.pdbx_strand_id
1 'polypeptide(L)'
;MPSYRKKPVEIEASQWFKLGDHPSVEPYADQLGVVKGIGPYGWITTLEGGHIVSPGDWIIRGIKGELYPCKPDIFAATYDESPSTAMSFSAALAIVKAGGRVARAGWNGKGMFIYLNKGSFPHELLGFEAGATPVAGHTSTIDGVSLGLFECGDRGTAIKLPNINLRSASGAIVTGWQASQADILAEDWEVV
;
A
#
# COMPACT_ATOMS: atom_id res chain seq x y z
N MET A 1 -37.58 1.42 -21.61
CA MET A 1 -36.89 2.49 -20.87
C MET A 1 -35.39 2.26 -20.96
N PRO A 2 -34.56 3.31 -21.05
CA PRO A 2 -33.12 3.15 -21.01
C PRO A 2 -32.69 2.66 -19.61
N SER A 3 -31.83 1.63 -19.58
CA SER A 3 -31.22 1.11 -18.36
C SER A 3 -29.78 1.58 -18.26
N TYR A 4 -29.35 2.00 -17.08
CA TYR A 4 -27.99 2.47 -16.81
C TYR A 4 -27.37 1.60 -15.72
N ARG A 5 -26.05 1.37 -15.80
CA ARG A 5 -25.27 0.69 -14.75
C ARG A 5 -24.35 1.69 -14.07
N LYS A 6 -24.21 1.61 -12.74
CA LYS A 6 -23.21 2.39 -11.99
C LYS A 6 -21.82 1.97 -12.47
N LYS A 7 -20.90 2.93 -12.62
CA LYS A 7 -19.49 2.61 -12.86
C LYS A 7 -18.92 1.90 -11.62
N PRO A 8 -17.97 0.96 -11.76
CA PRO A 8 -17.21 0.47 -10.60
C PRO A 8 -16.47 1.66 -9.99
N VAL A 9 -16.73 1.95 -8.72
CA VAL A 9 -16.13 3.07 -7.98
C VAL A 9 -15.67 2.53 -6.65
N GLU A 10 -14.39 2.67 -6.37
CA GLU A 10 -13.82 2.45 -5.04
C GLU A 10 -14.12 3.66 -4.16
N ILE A 11 -14.42 3.42 -2.88
CA ILE A 11 -14.80 4.45 -1.92
C ILE A 11 -13.93 4.36 -0.67
N GLU A 12 -13.74 5.48 0.00
CA GLU A 12 -13.25 5.50 1.37
C GLU A 12 -14.44 5.50 2.32
N ALA A 13 -14.40 4.65 3.34
CA ALA A 13 -15.41 4.65 4.39
C ALA A 13 -14.81 4.25 5.74
N SER A 14 -15.39 4.77 6.81
CA SER A 14 -15.03 4.42 8.19
C SER A 14 -16.29 4.14 8.99
N GLN A 15 -16.31 3.07 9.77
CA GLN A 15 -17.42 2.78 10.67
C GLN A 15 -17.32 3.63 11.95
N TRP A 16 -18.44 4.20 12.38
CA TRP A 16 -18.51 5.10 13.54
C TRP A 16 -19.27 4.45 14.68
N PHE A 17 -18.71 4.45 15.90
CA PHE A 17 -19.38 3.93 17.09
C PHE A 17 -19.56 4.96 18.19
N LYS A 18 -18.67 5.95 18.27
CA LYS A 18 -18.69 7.02 19.26
C LYS A 18 -18.00 8.29 18.74
N LEU A 19 -18.28 9.41 19.40
CA LEU A 19 -17.61 10.69 19.12
C LEU A 19 -16.09 10.54 19.21
N GLY A 20 -15.39 11.05 18.20
CA GLY A 20 -13.94 10.91 18.04
C GLY A 20 -13.50 9.81 17.06
N ASP A 21 -14.35 8.83 16.74
CA ASP A 21 -13.99 7.77 15.77
C ASP A 21 -13.85 8.32 14.33
N HIS A 22 -14.58 9.40 14.02
CA HIS A 22 -14.46 10.10 12.73
C HIS A 22 -14.41 11.62 12.97
N PRO A 23 -13.46 12.36 12.35
CA PRO A 23 -13.22 13.78 12.65
C PRO A 23 -14.37 14.71 12.23
N SER A 24 -15.21 14.28 11.28
CA SER A 24 -16.33 15.09 10.78
C SER A 24 -17.67 14.78 11.43
N VAL A 25 -17.70 13.89 12.44
CA VAL A 25 -18.92 13.60 13.20
C VAL A 25 -18.91 14.43 14.49
N GLU A 26 -19.85 15.35 14.58
CA GLU A 26 -20.02 16.28 15.69
C GLU A 26 -21.07 15.76 16.68
N PRO A 27 -21.07 16.27 17.94
CA PRO A 27 -22.15 15.99 18.86
C PRO A 27 -23.49 16.46 18.30
N TYR A 28 -24.51 15.60 18.35
CA TYR A 28 -25.86 16.02 17.99
C TYR A 28 -26.40 17.03 19.02
N ALA A 29 -26.83 18.20 18.55
CA ALA A 29 -27.51 19.23 19.33
C ALA A 29 -28.83 19.58 18.65
N ASP A 30 -29.94 19.57 19.40
CA ASP A 30 -31.22 20.01 18.89
C ASP A 30 -31.37 21.54 19.04
N GLN A 31 -32.54 22.08 18.68
CA GLN A 31 -32.83 23.52 18.74
C GLN A 31 -32.78 24.12 20.18
N LEU A 32 -32.64 23.30 21.22
CA LEU A 32 -32.56 23.71 22.63
C LEU A 32 -31.14 23.57 23.22
N GLY A 33 -30.17 23.10 22.43
CA GLY A 33 -28.77 22.94 22.82
C GLY A 33 -28.29 21.48 22.74
N VAL A 34 -27.09 21.20 23.29
CA VAL A 34 -26.57 19.83 23.40
C VAL A 34 -27.52 19.02 24.26
N VAL A 35 -28.23 18.06 23.68
CA VAL A 35 -29.17 17.24 24.45
C VAL A 35 -28.39 16.23 25.28
N LYS A 36 -28.08 16.59 26.52
CA LYS A 36 -27.62 15.62 27.53
C LYS A 36 -28.68 14.53 27.67
N GLY A 37 -28.36 13.32 27.24
CA GLY A 37 -29.14 12.11 27.53
C GLY A 37 -29.80 11.41 26.34
N ILE A 38 -29.67 11.90 25.10
CA ILE A 38 -30.19 11.20 23.91
C ILE A 38 -29.08 10.38 23.27
N GLY A 39 -28.74 9.25 23.89
CA GLY A 39 -28.01 8.15 23.26
C GLY A 39 -26.65 8.47 22.62
N PRO A 40 -26.02 7.48 21.99
CA PRO A 40 -24.71 7.60 21.36
C PRO A 40 -24.80 8.15 19.92
N TYR A 41 -25.59 9.19 19.67
CA TYR A 41 -25.80 9.71 18.31
C TYR A 41 -24.85 10.86 17.98
N GLY A 42 -24.37 10.89 16.74
CA GLY A 42 -23.58 11.97 16.16
C GLY A 42 -24.37 12.76 15.11
N TRP A 43 -23.78 13.84 14.64
CA TRP A 43 -24.29 14.66 13.55
C TRP A 43 -23.21 14.83 12.49
N ILE A 44 -23.59 14.65 11.22
CA ILE A 44 -22.69 14.92 10.10
C ILE A 44 -23.36 15.87 9.11
N THR A 45 -22.65 16.95 8.79
CA THR A 45 -23.12 17.93 7.80
C THR A 45 -22.80 17.43 6.40
N THR A 46 -23.82 17.33 5.56
CA THR A 46 -23.69 16.91 4.16
C THR A 46 -24.14 18.06 3.24
N LEU A 47 -23.96 17.89 1.92
CA LEU A 47 -24.41 18.88 0.93
C LEU A 47 -25.94 19.02 0.86
N GLU A 48 -26.68 18.01 1.33
CA GLU A 48 -28.14 17.94 1.26
C GLU A 48 -28.82 18.34 2.59
N GLY A 49 -28.02 18.71 3.59
CA GLY A 49 -28.45 18.94 4.97
C GLY A 49 -27.67 18.07 5.95
N GLY A 50 -27.82 18.32 7.24
CA GLY A 50 -27.17 17.50 8.24
C GLY A 50 -27.98 16.24 8.56
N HIS A 51 -27.27 15.15 8.85
CA HIS A 51 -27.84 13.84 9.14
C HIS A 51 -27.41 13.35 10.52
N ILE A 52 -28.31 12.62 11.19
CA ILE A 52 -27.99 11.91 12.42
C ILE A 52 -27.20 10.64 12.08
N VAL A 53 -26.11 10.43 12.80
CA VAL A 53 -25.25 9.24 12.74
C VAL A 53 -25.52 8.39 13.98
N SER A 54 -25.78 7.10 13.80
CA SER A 54 -25.94 6.14 14.89
C SER A 54 -24.71 5.24 15.01
N PRO A 55 -24.41 4.63 16.17
CA PRO A 55 -23.31 3.69 16.27
C PRO A 55 -23.49 2.51 15.31
N GLY A 56 -22.41 2.11 14.67
CA GLY A 56 -22.37 1.10 13.62
C GLY A 56 -22.60 1.66 12.21
N ASP A 57 -23.04 2.92 12.06
CA ASP A 57 -23.17 3.56 10.76
C ASP A 57 -21.79 3.78 10.13
N TRP A 58 -21.72 3.62 8.81
CA TRP A 58 -20.55 3.92 8.00
C TRP A 58 -20.60 5.37 7.53
N ILE A 59 -19.50 6.09 7.68
CA ILE A 59 -19.31 7.40 7.06
C ILE A 59 -18.56 7.18 5.75
N ILE A 60 -19.24 7.41 4.63
CA ILE A 60 -18.68 7.24 3.29
C ILE A 60 -18.26 8.59 2.73
N ARG A 61 -17.10 8.63 2.08
CA ARG A 61 -16.65 9.77 1.28
C ARG A 61 -17.06 9.61 -0.18
N GLY A 62 -17.85 10.56 -0.67
CA GLY A 62 -18.27 10.66 -2.07
C GLY A 62 -17.20 11.28 -2.98
N ILE A 63 -17.50 11.36 -4.27
CA ILE A 63 -16.53 11.69 -5.33
C ILE A 63 -16.04 13.14 -5.23
N LYS A 64 -16.86 14.06 -4.72
CA LYS A 64 -16.48 15.48 -4.52
C LYS A 64 -16.07 15.76 -3.06
N GLY A 65 -15.79 14.73 -2.28
CA GLY A 65 -15.41 14.84 -0.87
C GLY A 65 -16.59 15.05 0.08
N GLU A 66 -17.83 15.00 -0.42
CA GLU A 66 -19.03 14.98 0.41
C GLU A 66 -19.03 13.75 1.32
N LEU A 67 -19.52 13.91 2.55
CA LEU A 67 -19.66 12.81 3.50
C LEU A 67 -21.13 12.48 3.67
N TYR A 68 -21.44 11.21 3.83
CA TYR A 68 -22.79 10.76 4.15
C TYR A 68 -22.78 9.51 5.03
N PRO A 69 -23.73 9.39 5.98
CA PRO A 69 -23.88 8.18 6.76
C PRO A 69 -24.59 7.09 5.94
N CYS A 70 -24.21 5.85 6.16
CA CYS A 70 -24.79 4.65 5.54
C CYS A 70 -25.03 3.60 6.62
N LYS A 71 -26.21 2.98 6.62
CA LYS A 71 -26.54 1.94 7.60
C LYS A 71 -25.71 0.68 7.34
N PRO A 72 -25.25 -0.03 8.38
CA PRO A 72 -24.32 -1.16 8.21
C PRO A 72 -24.86 -2.30 7.34
N ASP A 73 -26.17 -2.57 7.40
CA ASP A 73 -26.84 -3.53 6.53
C ASP A 73 -26.85 -3.10 5.05
N ILE A 74 -27.14 -1.82 4.78
CA ILE A 74 -27.07 -1.25 3.43
C ILE A 74 -25.64 -1.23 2.91
N PHE A 75 -24.66 -0.91 3.76
CA PHE A 75 -23.25 -0.91 3.41
C PHE A 75 -22.81 -2.31 2.99
N ALA A 76 -23.05 -3.32 3.82
CA ALA A 76 -22.68 -4.72 3.55
C ALA A 76 -23.41 -5.29 2.32
N ALA A 77 -24.62 -4.82 2.00
CA ALA A 77 -25.34 -5.24 0.80
C ALA A 77 -24.85 -4.55 -0.48
N THR A 78 -24.11 -3.43 -0.37
CA THR A 78 -23.74 -2.57 -1.50
C THR A 78 -22.24 -2.60 -1.81
N TYR A 79 -21.40 -2.86 -0.82
CA TYR A 79 -19.95 -2.78 -0.92
C TYR A 79 -19.31 -4.08 -0.44
N ASP A 80 -18.36 -4.57 -1.22
CA ASP A 80 -17.40 -5.58 -0.81
C ASP A 80 -16.10 -4.88 -0.39
N GLU A 81 -15.33 -5.51 0.49
CA GLU A 81 -13.96 -5.08 0.75
C GLU A 81 -13.17 -5.12 -0.56
N SER A 82 -12.57 -3.98 -0.93
CA SER A 82 -11.66 -3.93 -2.07
C SER A 82 -10.50 -4.89 -1.78
N PRO A 83 -10.05 -5.70 -2.76
CA PRO A 83 -8.84 -6.49 -2.57
C PRO A 83 -7.70 -5.51 -2.29
N SER A 84 -7.26 -5.49 -1.04
CA SER A 84 -6.07 -4.75 -0.60
C SER A 84 -4.94 -5.02 -1.60
N THR A 85 -4.48 -3.98 -2.31
CA THR A 85 -3.21 -4.03 -3.07
C THR A 85 -2.02 -4.11 -2.12
N ALA A 86 -2.25 -3.87 -0.84
CA ALA A 86 -1.32 -4.01 0.23
C ALA A 86 -1.02 -5.50 0.48
N MET A 87 0.27 -5.82 0.47
CA MET A 87 0.81 -7.18 0.53
C MET A 87 1.78 -7.33 1.70
N SER A 88 2.02 -8.57 2.10
CA SER A 88 3.03 -8.91 3.10
C SER A 88 4.45 -8.62 2.60
N PHE A 89 5.40 -8.46 3.53
CA PHE A 89 6.81 -8.26 3.16
C PHE A 89 7.37 -9.39 2.28
N SER A 90 6.94 -10.64 2.47
CA SER A 90 7.43 -11.77 1.67
C SER A 90 6.97 -11.70 0.21
N ALA A 91 5.72 -11.27 -0.03
CA ALA A 91 5.22 -10.98 -1.36
C ALA A 91 5.95 -9.79 -1.99
N ALA A 92 6.16 -8.72 -1.22
CA ALA A 92 6.92 -7.54 -1.64
C ALA A 92 8.36 -7.90 -2.04
N LEU A 93 9.03 -8.76 -1.26
CA LEU A 93 10.38 -9.24 -1.56
C LEU A 93 10.43 -10.09 -2.84
N ALA A 94 9.39 -10.88 -3.13
CA ALA A 94 9.31 -11.62 -4.39
C ALA A 94 9.28 -10.68 -5.60
N ILE A 95 8.50 -9.59 -5.50
CA ILE A 95 8.44 -8.54 -6.54
C ILE A 95 9.78 -7.83 -6.70
N VAL A 96 10.43 -7.47 -5.60
CA VAL A 96 11.76 -6.84 -5.62
C VAL A 96 12.79 -7.75 -6.28
N LYS A 97 12.79 -9.05 -5.97
CA LYS A 97 13.67 -10.05 -6.61
C LYS A 97 13.40 -10.20 -8.12
N ALA A 98 12.15 -9.98 -8.55
CA ALA A 98 11.78 -9.93 -9.96
C ALA A 98 12.13 -8.61 -10.66
N GLY A 99 12.75 -7.65 -9.96
CA GLY A 99 13.13 -6.33 -10.49
C GLY A 99 12.07 -5.26 -10.33
N GLY A 100 10.96 -5.55 -9.65
CA GLY A 100 9.94 -4.55 -9.31
C GLY A 100 10.39 -3.61 -8.18
N ARG A 101 9.59 -2.58 -7.97
CA ARG A 101 9.76 -1.60 -6.89
C ARG A 101 8.52 -1.65 -6.01
N VAL A 102 8.75 -1.55 -4.70
CA VAL A 102 7.68 -1.59 -3.72
C VAL A 102 7.89 -0.54 -2.63
N ALA A 103 6.81 -0.09 -2.02
CA ALA A 103 6.81 0.88 -0.95
C ALA A 103 5.76 0.52 0.10
N ARG A 104 5.92 1.03 1.32
CA ARG A 104 4.85 1.00 2.33
C ARG A 104 3.74 1.99 1.92
N ALA A 105 2.48 1.73 2.27
CA ALA A 105 1.37 2.63 1.93
C ALA A 105 1.64 4.09 2.39
N GLY A 106 2.23 4.28 3.58
CA GLY A 106 2.61 5.59 4.10
C GLY A 106 3.81 6.28 3.41
N TRP A 107 4.47 5.62 2.45
CA TRP A 107 5.66 6.14 1.77
C TRP A 107 5.35 6.90 0.47
N ASN A 108 4.27 6.56 -0.25
CA ASN A 108 4.06 7.09 -1.59
C ASN A 108 3.34 8.46 -1.67
N GLY A 109 3.38 9.24 -0.58
CA GLY A 109 3.27 10.71 -0.63
C GLY A 109 4.64 11.41 -0.71
N LYS A 110 5.73 10.65 -0.54
CA LYS A 110 7.13 11.14 -0.49
C LYS A 110 8.02 10.50 -1.57
N GLY A 111 7.45 9.69 -2.47
CA GLY A 111 8.17 9.05 -3.58
C GLY A 111 9.25 8.05 -3.16
N MET A 112 9.13 7.48 -1.96
CA MET A 112 10.05 6.49 -1.39
C MET A 112 9.72 5.08 -1.89
N PHE A 113 10.75 4.26 -2.14
CA PHE A 113 10.58 2.85 -2.52
C PHE A 113 11.86 2.04 -2.35
N ILE A 114 11.72 0.73 -2.20
CA ILE A 114 12.85 -0.20 -2.26
C ILE A 114 12.92 -0.92 -3.61
N TYR A 115 14.12 -1.32 -4.01
CA TYR A 115 14.37 -2.06 -5.24
C TYR A 115 15.65 -2.90 -5.14
N LEU A 116 15.78 -3.89 -6.03
CA LEU A 116 16.97 -4.72 -6.12
C LEU A 116 18.04 -3.99 -6.93
N ASN A 117 19.21 -3.83 -6.32
CA ASN A 117 20.45 -3.57 -7.04
C ASN A 117 21.16 -4.90 -7.26
N LYS A 118 21.26 -5.31 -8.52
CA LYS A 118 21.86 -6.61 -8.87
C LYS A 118 23.35 -6.63 -8.53
N GLY A 119 23.82 -7.84 -8.20
CA GLY A 119 25.24 -8.10 -8.07
C GLY A 119 25.93 -8.07 -9.44
N SER A 120 27.25 -8.15 -9.45
CA SER A 120 28.03 -8.30 -10.67
C SER A 120 29.08 -9.39 -10.52
N PHE A 121 29.48 -10.01 -11.63
CA PHE A 121 30.60 -10.94 -11.68
C PHE A 121 31.22 -10.97 -13.08
N PRO A 122 32.50 -11.35 -13.24
CA PRO A 122 33.12 -11.43 -14.56
C PRO A 122 32.65 -12.70 -15.29
N HIS A 123 32.32 -12.60 -16.58
CA HIS A 123 31.73 -13.69 -17.35
C HIS A 123 32.54 -15.00 -17.34
N GLU A 124 33.88 -14.88 -17.32
CA GLU A 124 34.81 -16.01 -17.28
C GLU A 124 34.78 -16.80 -15.97
N LEU A 125 34.25 -16.24 -14.86
CA LEU A 125 34.17 -16.93 -13.57
C LEU A 125 33.42 -18.25 -13.66
N LEU A 126 32.35 -18.28 -14.46
CA LEU A 126 31.47 -19.44 -14.61
C LEU A 126 31.33 -19.88 -16.08
N GLY A 127 32.24 -19.42 -16.94
CA GLY A 127 32.28 -19.80 -18.35
C GLY A 127 31.16 -19.20 -19.21
N PHE A 128 30.57 -18.07 -18.81
CA PHE A 128 29.61 -17.35 -19.64
C PHE A 128 30.32 -16.63 -20.79
N GLU A 129 29.63 -16.48 -21.92
CA GLU A 129 30.05 -15.54 -22.97
C GLU A 129 29.87 -14.09 -22.50
N ALA A 130 30.69 -13.18 -23.02
CA ALA A 130 30.57 -11.76 -22.70
C ALA A 130 29.18 -11.24 -23.08
N GLY A 131 28.50 -10.57 -22.15
CA GLY A 131 27.14 -10.06 -22.33
C GLY A 131 26.01 -11.09 -22.13
N ALA A 132 26.32 -12.34 -21.78
CA ALA A 132 25.28 -13.32 -21.46
C ALA A 132 24.50 -12.91 -20.20
N THR A 133 23.17 -13.02 -20.22
CA THR A 133 22.37 -12.77 -19.02
C THR A 133 22.12 -14.10 -18.30
N PRO A 134 22.52 -14.25 -17.02
CA PRO A 134 22.18 -15.44 -16.25
C PRO A 134 20.66 -15.50 -16.11
N VAL A 135 20.05 -16.52 -16.69
CA VAL A 135 18.60 -16.70 -16.61
C VAL A 135 18.18 -17.06 -15.18
N ALA A 136 17.00 -16.56 -14.78
CA ALA A 136 16.37 -16.99 -13.54
C ALA A 136 16.19 -18.52 -13.57
N GLY A 137 16.68 -19.21 -12.54
CA GLY A 137 16.67 -20.67 -12.46
C GLY A 137 18.00 -21.36 -12.78
N HIS A 138 19.07 -20.62 -13.09
CA HIS A 138 20.42 -21.20 -13.11
C HIS A 138 20.75 -21.76 -11.72
N THR A 139 21.23 -23.01 -11.67
CA THR A 139 21.51 -23.73 -10.41
C THR A 139 22.77 -23.26 -9.69
N SER A 140 23.51 -22.32 -10.29
CA SER A 140 24.77 -21.84 -9.74
C SER A 140 24.53 -20.65 -8.83
N THR A 141 25.43 -20.52 -7.86
CA THR A 141 25.40 -19.45 -6.87
C THR A 141 26.76 -18.80 -6.74
N ILE A 142 26.79 -17.52 -6.39
CA ILE A 142 27.98 -16.84 -5.89
C ILE A 142 27.72 -16.56 -4.41
N ASP A 143 28.58 -17.09 -3.53
CA ASP A 143 28.43 -17.03 -2.07
C ASP A 143 27.04 -17.43 -1.56
N GLY A 144 26.47 -18.49 -2.15
CA GLY A 144 25.15 -19.01 -1.78
C GLY A 144 23.96 -18.19 -2.32
N VAL A 145 24.21 -17.11 -3.07
CA VAL A 145 23.17 -16.29 -3.70
C VAL A 145 22.96 -16.71 -5.15
N SER A 146 21.69 -16.91 -5.55
CA SER A 146 21.34 -17.32 -6.92
C SER A 146 21.82 -16.31 -7.97
N LEU A 147 22.39 -16.81 -9.07
CA LEU A 147 22.82 -16.00 -10.21
C LEU A 147 21.72 -15.14 -10.84
N GLY A 148 20.44 -15.48 -10.67
CA GLY A 148 19.34 -14.64 -11.17
C GLY A 148 19.31 -13.23 -10.58
N LEU A 149 20.05 -13.00 -9.47
CA LEU A 149 20.20 -11.70 -8.81
C LEU A 149 21.49 -10.97 -9.23
N PHE A 150 22.22 -11.46 -10.22
CA PHE A 150 23.47 -10.87 -10.70
C PHE A 150 23.36 -10.46 -12.18
N GLU A 151 24.27 -9.57 -12.56
CA GLU A 151 24.57 -9.23 -13.94
C GLU A 151 25.95 -9.77 -14.30
N CYS A 152 26.05 -10.34 -15.49
CA CYS A 152 27.32 -10.80 -16.03
C CYS A 152 28.05 -9.61 -16.66
N GLY A 153 29.25 -9.33 -16.18
CA GLY A 153 30.11 -8.26 -16.68
C GLY A 153 31.30 -8.80 -17.47
N ASP A 154 32.04 -7.88 -18.08
CA ASP A 154 33.24 -8.17 -18.83
C ASP A 154 34.38 -8.71 -17.95
N ARG A 155 35.44 -9.20 -18.60
CA ARG A 155 36.68 -9.62 -17.93
C ARG A 155 37.18 -8.54 -16.97
N GLY A 156 37.52 -8.94 -15.74
CA GLY A 156 37.99 -8.02 -14.69
C GLY A 156 36.89 -7.31 -13.92
N THR A 157 35.61 -7.54 -14.23
CA THR A 157 34.48 -7.07 -13.39
C THR A 157 34.64 -7.58 -11.96
N ALA A 158 34.59 -6.67 -11.00
CA ALA A 158 34.61 -7.03 -9.59
C ALA A 158 33.34 -7.81 -9.22
N ILE A 159 33.51 -8.83 -8.39
CA ILE A 159 32.38 -9.56 -7.80
C ILE A 159 31.73 -8.65 -6.76
N LYS A 160 30.46 -8.30 -6.98
CA LYS A 160 29.63 -7.54 -6.04
C LYS A 160 28.38 -8.34 -5.72
N LEU A 161 28.06 -8.51 -4.45
CA LEU A 161 26.83 -9.17 -4.04
C LEU A 161 25.62 -8.23 -4.26
N PRO A 162 24.45 -8.78 -4.65
CA PRO A 162 23.23 -8.00 -4.76
C PRO A 162 22.81 -7.42 -3.41
N ASN A 163 22.10 -6.31 -3.45
CA ASN A 163 21.58 -5.64 -2.27
C ASN A 163 20.24 -4.97 -2.56
N ILE A 164 19.43 -4.77 -1.53
CA ILE A 164 18.21 -3.98 -1.62
C ILE A 164 18.58 -2.53 -1.32
N ASN A 165 18.14 -1.61 -2.16
CA ASN A 165 18.35 -0.19 -1.98
C ASN A 165 17.04 0.51 -1.67
N LEU A 166 17.10 1.59 -0.90
CA LEU A 166 15.97 2.47 -0.62
C LEU A 166 16.20 3.81 -1.32
N ARG A 167 15.20 4.30 -2.06
CA ARG A 167 15.10 5.72 -2.40
C ARG A 167 14.40 6.44 -1.25
N SER A 168 15.08 7.40 -0.63
CA SER A 168 14.56 8.19 0.48
C SER A 168 13.61 9.29 0.01
N ALA A 169 12.93 9.95 0.95
CA ALA A 169 12.02 11.06 0.66
C ALA A 169 12.71 12.25 -0.01
N SER A 170 14.02 12.44 0.18
CA SER A 170 14.80 13.48 -0.50
C SER A 170 15.24 13.07 -1.92
N GLY A 171 14.94 11.84 -2.34
CA GLY A 171 15.39 11.24 -3.58
C GLY A 171 16.80 10.63 -3.51
N ALA A 172 17.48 10.71 -2.37
CA ALA A 172 18.79 10.06 -2.18
C ALA A 172 18.65 8.53 -2.15
N ILE A 173 19.70 7.83 -2.57
CA ILE A 173 19.75 6.36 -2.54
C ILE A 173 20.53 5.89 -1.33
N VAL A 174 19.89 5.07 -0.50
CA VAL A 174 20.52 4.31 0.57
C VAL A 174 20.88 2.94 0.01
N THR A 175 22.18 2.72 -0.18
CA THR A 175 22.69 1.44 -0.68
C THR A 175 22.77 0.42 0.45
N GLY A 176 22.25 -0.79 0.25
CA GLY A 176 22.23 -1.82 1.28
C GLY A 176 21.25 -1.52 2.41
N TRP A 177 20.03 -1.09 2.07
CA TRP A 177 18.95 -0.89 3.02
C TRP A 177 18.63 -2.19 3.77
N GLN A 178 18.56 -2.08 5.10
CA GLN A 178 18.22 -3.19 5.98
C GLN A 178 16.77 -3.03 6.43
N ALA A 179 15.94 -4.03 6.13
CA ALA A 179 14.56 -4.08 6.62
C ALA A 179 14.55 -4.16 8.16
N SER A 180 13.81 -3.26 8.79
CA SER A 180 13.57 -3.32 10.23
C SER A 180 12.56 -4.42 10.57
N GLN A 181 12.42 -4.77 11.85
CA GLN A 181 11.37 -5.69 12.30
C GLN A 181 9.97 -5.18 11.92
N ALA A 182 9.76 -3.85 11.96
CA ALA A 182 8.50 -3.24 11.57
C ALA A 182 8.26 -3.29 10.05
N ASP A 183 9.31 -3.39 9.24
CA ASP A 183 9.20 -3.58 7.78
C ASP A 183 8.84 -5.02 7.43
N ILE A 184 9.45 -5.98 8.14
CA ILE A 184 9.24 -7.42 7.94
C ILE A 184 7.83 -7.84 8.37
N LEU A 185 7.29 -7.29 9.46
CA LEU A 185 5.97 -7.62 10.00
C LEU A 185 4.82 -6.83 9.36
N ALA A 186 5.11 -6.05 8.33
CA ALA A 186 4.13 -5.19 7.69
C ALA A 186 3.34 -5.88 6.59
N GLU A 187 2.08 -5.48 6.48
CA GLU A 187 1.09 -5.99 5.53
C GLU A 187 0.61 -4.90 4.54
N ASP A 188 1.22 -3.71 4.60
CA ASP A 188 0.86 -2.54 3.79
C ASP A 188 1.86 -2.24 2.66
N TRP A 189 2.50 -3.26 2.08
CA TRP A 189 3.42 -3.07 0.96
C TRP A 189 2.67 -2.99 -0.38
N GLU A 190 3.08 -2.09 -1.27
CA GLU A 190 2.42 -1.83 -2.55
C GLU A 190 3.45 -1.67 -3.68
N VAL A 191 3.05 -1.97 -4.92
CA VAL A 191 3.88 -1.78 -6.11
C VAL A 191 3.89 -0.30 -6.54
N VAL A 192 5.04 0.22 -6.99
CA VAL A 192 5.23 1.63 -7.41
C VAL A 192 6.00 1.84 -8.72
#